data_AF-A0A3P6RYG6-F1
#
_entry.id   AF-A0A3P6RYG6-F1
#
_cell.length_a   1.000
_cell.length_b   1.000
_cell.length_c   1.000
_cell.angle_alpha   90.00
_cell.angle_beta   90.00
_cell.angle_gamma   90.00
#
_symmetry.space_group_name_H-M   'P 1'
#
loop_
_entity.id
_entity.type
_entity.pdbx_description
1 polymer ?
#
loop_
_entity_poly.entity_id
_entity_poly.type
_entity_poly.pdbx_seq_one_letter_code
_entity_poly.pdbx_strand_id
1 'polypeptide(L)'
;MPFLVKHIPLIKPYLKQVQNLNNKAINEALNQLLIDEEDHAGLRASIDSHDNFDNIALAQQLENHPLVEFRRISAYLFKGNNRWKQSIELCKKDKLYKDAMEYAAESRSSELAEELIAFFLEERLYECFAAALYHCYDLLHPHVILELAWKNKITDYAMPYMVQVFRDFQIRVSYFRLAPFVVTTLILQLERLERAEAERKDEQREQQQQNGMTS
;
A
#
# COMPACT_ATOMS: atom_id res chain seq x y z
N MET A 1 -16.46 -36.70 -20.72
CA MET A 1 -17.30 -35.94 -21.68
C MET A 1 -16.45 -34.87 -22.38
N PRO A 2 -15.61 -35.20 -23.37
CA PRO A 2 -14.62 -34.27 -23.94
C PRO A 2 -15.06 -33.54 -25.22
N PHE A 3 -16.27 -33.81 -25.75
CA PHE A 3 -16.67 -33.32 -27.08
C PHE A 3 -17.35 -31.94 -27.09
N LEU A 4 -17.84 -31.43 -25.95
CA LEU A 4 -18.48 -30.10 -25.88
C LEU A 4 -17.46 -28.95 -25.85
N VAL A 5 -16.19 -29.21 -25.51
CA VAL A 5 -15.14 -28.20 -25.35
C VAL A 5 -14.72 -27.57 -26.69
N LYS A 6 -14.90 -28.29 -27.82
CA LYS A 6 -14.49 -27.80 -29.15
C LYS A 6 -15.38 -26.71 -29.75
N HIS A 7 -16.58 -26.45 -29.21
CA HIS A 7 -17.48 -25.40 -29.72
C HIS A 7 -17.50 -24.13 -28.87
N ILE A 8 -16.81 -24.12 -27.72
CA ILE A 8 -16.84 -23.00 -26.79
C ILE A 8 -16.16 -21.71 -27.34
N PRO A 9 -15.11 -21.76 -28.20
CA PRO A 9 -14.51 -20.55 -28.77
C PRO A 9 -15.49 -19.71 -29.62
N LEU A 10 -16.48 -20.34 -30.27
CA LEU A 10 -17.53 -19.62 -31.02
C LEU A 10 -18.47 -18.83 -30.11
N ILE A 11 -18.58 -19.24 -28.85
CA ILE A 11 -19.49 -18.66 -27.85
C ILE A 11 -18.81 -17.48 -27.15
N LYS A 12 -17.51 -17.24 -27.36
CA LYS A 12 -16.74 -16.14 -26.76
C LYS A 12 -17.40 -14.74 -26.87
N PRO A 13 -17.92 -14.28 -28.03
CA PRO A 13 -18.64 -13.01 -28.10
C PRO A 13 -19.97 -13.03 -27.34
N TYR A 14 -20.65 -14.17 -27.30
CA TYR A 14 -21.88 -14.34 -26.53
C TYR A 14 -21.60 -14.35 -25.03
N LEU A 15 -20.56 -15.06 -24.57
CA LEU A 15 -20.12 -15.05 -23.16
C LEU A 15 -19.72 -13.66 -22.70
N LYS A 16 -19.02 -12.87 -23.52
CA LYS A 16 -18.70 -11.46 -23.23
C LYS A 16 -19.95 -10.58 -23.12
N GLN A 17 -20.98 -10.81 -23.93
CA GLN A 17 -22.26 -10.08 -23.82
C GLN A 17 -23.06 -10.48 -22.58
N VAL A 18 -23.03 -11.76 -22.23
CA VAL A 18 -23.76 -12.34 -21.09
C VAL A 18 -23.00 -12.12 -19.77
N GLN A 19 -21.73 -11.70 -19.83
CA GLN A 19 -20.89 -11.42 -18.66
C GLN A 19 -21.46 -10.34 -17.74
N ASN A 20 -22.31 -9.45 -18.27
CA ASN A 20 -23.07 -8.47 -17.49
C ASN A 20 -23.99 -9.09 -16.42
N LEU A 21 -24.38 -10.36 -16.57
CA LEU A 21 -25.20 -11.08 -15.59
C LEU A 21 -24.39 -11.63 -14.40
N ASN A 22 -23.06 -11.49 -14.42
CA ASN A 22 -22.11 -11.90 -13.36
C ASN A 22 -22.41 -13.29 -12.77
N ASN A 23 -22.67 -14.28 -13.63
CA ASN A 23 -22.96 -15.64 -13.19
C ASN A 23 -21.66 -16.43 -13.02
N LYS A 24 -21.49 -17.05 -11.84
CA LYS A 24 -20.30 -17.84 -11.47
C LYS A 24 -19.88 -18.86 -12.53
N ALA A 25 -20.83 -19.65 -13.03
CA ALA A 25 -20.52 -20.71 -14.00
C ALA A 25 -20.04 -20.14 -15.35
N ILE A 26 -20.54 -18.96 -15.75
CA ILE A 26 -20.17 -18.29 -16.99
C ILE A 26 -18.79 -17.66 -16.87
N ASN A 27 -18.52 -17.00 -15.75
CA ASN A 27 -17.22 -16.39 -15.46
C ASN A 27 -16.13 -17.45 -15.36
N GLU A 28 -16.40 -18.58 -14.70
CA GLU A 28 -15.44 -19.68 -14.58
C GLU A 28 -15.12 -20.33 -15.93
N ALA A 29 -16.16 -20.61 -16.73
CA ALA A 29 -15.97 -21.13 -18.08
C ALA A 29 -15.21 -20.14 -18.98
N LEU A 30 -15.50 -18.84 -18.88
CA LEU A 30 -14.79 -17.81 -19.66
C LEU A 30 -13.32 -17.69 -19.23
N ASN A 31 -13.04 -17.73 -17.93
CA ASN A 31 -11.67 -17.68 -17.42
C ASN A 31 -10.86 -18.91 -17.88
N GLN A 32 -11.46 -20.11 -17.90
CA GLN A 32 -10.83 -21.31 -18.46
C GLN A 32 -10.49 -21.15 -19.95
N LEU A 33 -11.41 -20.58 -20.74
CA LEU A 33 -11.12 -20.30 -22.16
C LEU A 33 -9.98 -19.31 -22.36
N LEU A 34 -9.93 -18.25 -21.55
CA LEU A 34 -8.88 -17.24 -21.65
C LEU A 34 -7.52 -17.81 -21.25
N ILE A 35 -7.49 -18.80 -20.35
CA ILE A 35 -6.29 -19.57 -20.02
C ILE A 35 -5.87 -20.45 -21.20
N ASP A 36 -6.80 -21.21 -21.80
CA ASP A 36 -6.54 -22.09 -22.94
C ASP A 36 -6.06 -21.32 -24.19
N GLU A 37 -6.53 -20.08 -24.38
CA GLU A 37 -6.14 -19.19 -25.48
C GLU A 37 -4.92 -18.31 -25.17
N GLU A 38 -4.36 -18.41 -23.95
CA GLU A 38 -3.21 -17.64 -23.46
C GLU A 38 -3.41 -16.10 -23.44
N ASP A 39 -4.67 -15.64 -23.39
CA ASP A 39 -5.03 -14.21 -23.36
C ASP A 39 -5.03 -13.65 -21.91
N HIS A 40 -3.84 -13.35 -21.41
CA HIS A 40 -3.62 -12.77 -20.08
C HIS A 40 -4.24 -11.37 -19.90
N ALA A 41 -4.26 -10.54 -20.95
CA ALA A 41 -4.84 -9.19 -20.89
C ALA A 41 -6.37 -9.25 -20.80
N GLY A 42 -6.99 -10.13 -21.60
CA GLY A 42 -8.42 -10.40 -21.53
C GLY A 42 -8.83 -10.98 -20.19
N LEU A 43 -8.03 -11.89 -19.62
CA LEU A 43 -8.28 -12.47 -18.30
C LEU A 43 -8.26 -11.43 -17.19
N ARG A 44 -7.27 -10.52 -17.19
CA ARG A 44 -7.20 -9.45 -16.19
C ARG A 44 -8.40 -8.50 -16.27
N ALA A 45 -8.76 -8.04 -17.46
CA ALA A 45 -9.92 -7.16 -17.65
C ALA A 45 -11.24 -7.83 -17.23
N SER A 46 -11.36 -9.15 -17.51
CA SER A 46 -12.51 -9.97 -17.09
C SER A 46 -12.62 -10.05 -15.56
N ILE A 47 -11.51 -10.30 -14.87
CA ILE A 47 -11.42 -10.38 -13.41
C ILE A 47 -11.73 -9.03 -12.76
N ASP A 48 -11.14 -7.94 -13.26
CA ASP A 48 -11.33 -6.61 -12.68
C ASP A 48 -12.77 -6.09 -12.86
N SER A 49 -13.48 -6.56 -13.90
CA SER A 49 -14.87 -6.15 -14.17
C SER A 49 -15.91 -7.02 -13.46
N HIS A 50 -15.59 -8.27 -13.16
CA HIS A 50 -16.55 -9.27 -12.67
C HIS A 50 -15.94 -10.12 -11.55
N ASP A 51 -16.49 -9.99 -10.34
CA ASP A 51 -15.99 -10.53 -9.09
C ASP A 51 -16.62 -11.86 -8.66
N ASN A 52 -17.69 -12.32 -9.32
CA ASN A 52 -18.39 -13.56 -8.95
C ASN A 52 -17.75 -14.80 -9.57
N PHE A 53 -16.62 -15.24 -9.02
CA PHE A 53 -15.95 -16.50 -9.37
C PHE A 53 -15.14 -17.04 -8.19
N ASP A 54 -14.62 -18.27 -8.32
CA ASP A 54 -13.76 -18.85 -7.28
C ASP A 54 -12.31 -18.37 -7.40
N ASN A 55 -12.00 -17.31 -6.65
CA ASN A 55 -10.67 -16.68 -6.64
C ASN A 55 -9.55 -17.65 -6.24
N ILE A 56 -9.81 -18.57 -5.31
CA ILE A 56 -8.77 -19.45 -4.76
C ILE A 56 -8.47 -20.58 -5.74
N ALA A 57 -9.50 -21.23 -6.26
CA ALA A 57 -9.34 -22.32 -7.21
C ALA A 57 -8.66 -21.83 -8.50
N LEU A 58 -9.06 -20.66 -9.00
CA LEU A 58 -8.45 -20.05 -10.18
C LEU A 58 -6.97 -19.70 -9.94
N ALA A 59 -6.63 -19.11 -8.80
CA ALA A 59 -5.25 -18.76 -8.47
C ALA A 59 -4.33 -20.00 -8.41
N GLN A 60 -4.80 -21.11 -7.81
CA GLN A 60 -4.05 -22.37 -7.75
C GLN A 60 -3.83 -23.01 -9.13
N GLN A 61 -4.80 -22.88 -10.04
CA GLN A 61 -4.63 -23.34 -11.42
C GLN A 61 -3.58 -22.50 -12.15
N LEU A 62 -3.64 -21.18 -12.00
CA LEU A 62 -2.72 -20.23 -12.63
C LEU A 62 -1.29 -20.36 -12.11
N GLU A 63 -1.08 -20.78 -10.85
CA GLU A 63 0.25 -21.00 -10.26
C GLU A 63 1.09 -22.03 -11.04
N ASN A 64 0.47 -23.05 -11.61
CA ASN A 64 1.16 -24.12 -12.32
C ASN A 64 1.39 -23.82 -13.81
N HIS A 65 0.91 -22.67 -14.30
CA HIS A 65 1.00 -22.34 -15.72
C HIS A 65 2.44 -21.97 -16.13
N PRO A 66 2.93 -22.40 -17.31
CA PRO A 66 4.30 -22.13 -17.77
C PRO A 66 4.59 -20.63 -17.97
N LEU A 67 3.59 -19.85 -18.38
CA LEU A 67 3.72 -18.42 -18.62
C LEU A 67 3.72 -17.61 -17.32
N VAL A 68 4.70 -16.72 -17.18
CA VAL A 68 4.90 -15.85 -15.99
C VAL A 68 3.73 -14.88 -15.78
N GLU A 69 3.13 -14.35 -16.86
CA GLU A 69 2.03 -13.38 -16.74
C GLU A 69 0.78 -13.98 -16.06
N PHE A 70 0.48 -15.26 -16.30
CA PHE A 70 -0.61 -15.94 -15.60
C PHE A 70 -0.30 -16.14 -14.11
N ARG A 71 0.96 -16.45 -13.77
CA ARG A 71 1.39 -16.53 -12.36
C ARG A 71 1.37 -15.18 -11.67
N ARG A 72 1.68 -14.10 -12.40
CA ARG A 72 1.51 -12.73 -11.92
C ARG A 72 0.05 -12.40 -11.61
N ILE A 73 -0.90 -12.83 -12.46
CA ILE A 73 -2.34 -12.71 -12.21
C ILE A 73 -2.75 -13.55 -10.98
N SER A 74 -2.18 -14.74 -10.81
CA SER A 74 -2.39 -15.56 -9.60
C SER A 74 -1.98 -14.82 -8.33
N ALA A 75 -0.79 -14.21 -8.32
CA ALA A 75 -0.32 -13.41 -7.19
C ALA A 75 -1.26 -12.23 -6.87
N TYR A 76 -1.79 -11.57 -7.90
CA TYR A 76 -2.78 -10.50 -7.77
C TYR A 76 -4.11 -11.00 -7.17
N LEU A 77 -4.59 -12.17 -7.60
CA LEU A 77 -5.79 -12.81 -7.03
C LEU A 77 -5.59 -13.18 -5.55
N PHE A 78 -4.42 -13.70 -5.17
CA PHE A 78 -4.11 -13.99 -3.77
C PHE A 78 -4.05 -12.74 -2.90
N LYS A 79 -3.52 -11.64 -3.46
CA LYS A 79 -3.56 -10.31 -2.82
C LYS A 79 -5.01 -9.88 -2.54
N GLY A 80 -5.91 -9.99 -3.53
CA GLY A 80 -7.31 -9.60 -3.38
C GLY A 80 -8.04 -10.38 -2.27
N ASN A 81 -7.59 -11.59 -1.97
CA ASN A 81 -8.15 -12.45 -0.92
C ASN A 81 -7.36 -12.40 0.41
N ASN A 82 -6.53 -11.38 0.64
CA ASN A 82 -5.69 -11.19 1.83
C ASN A 82 -4.68 -12.32 2.13
N ARG A 83 -4.33 -13.15 1.13
CA ARG A 83 -3.35 -14.24 1.29
C ARG A 83 -1.94 -13.78 0.91
N TRP A 84 -1.41 -12.85 1.70
CA TRP A 84 -0.14 -12.17 1.43
C TRP A 84 1.07 -13.13 1.40
N LYS A 85 1.12 -14.12 2.31
CA LYS A 85 2.21 -15.11 2.37
C LYS A 85 2.38 -15.88 1.06
N GLN A 86 1.27 -16.43 0.54
CA GLN A 86 1.26 -17.22 -0.69
C GLN A 86 1.60 -16.34 -1.91
N SER A 87 1.08 -15.11 -1.94
CA SER A 87 1.39 -14.16 -3.03
C SER A 87 2.89 -13.82 -3.08
N ILE A 88 3.50 -13.52 -1.93
CA ILE A 88 4.92 -13.19 -1.85
C ILE A 88 5.80 -14.39 -2.22
N GLU A 89 5.47 -15.60 -1.75
CA GLU A 89 6.21 -16.82 -2.08
C GLU A 89 6.19 -17.12 -3.58
N LEU A 90 5.03 -16.92 -4.23
CA LEU A 90 4.92 -17.04 -5.68
C LEU A 90 5.80 -16.01 -6.41
N CYS A 91 5.78 -14.74 -5.96
CA CYS A 91 6.64 -13.71 -6.53
C CYS A 91 8.14 -13.99 -6.31
N LYS A 92 8.52 -14.59 -5.17
CA LYS A 92 9.90 -15.04 -4.90
C LYS A 92 10.32 -16.10 -5.92
N LYS A 93 9.47 -17.09 -6.20
CA LYS A 93 9.71 -18.17 -7.18
C LYS A 93 9.89 -17.63 -8.60
N ASP A 94 9.09 -16.64 -8.97
CA ASP A 94 9.10 -16.06 -10.32
C ASP A 94 10.11 -14.93 -10.52
N LYS A 95 10.78 -14.50 -9.45
CA LYS A 95 11.71 -13.35 -9.45
C LYS A 95 11.04 -12.01 -9.82
N LEU A 96 9.74 -11.89 -9.57
CA LEU A 96 9.00 -10.63 -9.73
C LEU A 96 9.14 -9.77 -8.48
N TYR A 97 10.33 -9.20 -8.28
CA TYR A 97 10.67 -8.50 -7.04
C TYR A 97 9.93 -7.17 -6.88
N LYS A 98 9.62 -6.48 -7.98
CA LYS A 98 8.86 -5.21 -7.93
C LYS A 98 7.47 -5.41 -7.33
N ASP A 99 6.72 -6.37 -7.88
CA ASP A 99 5.37 -6.67 -7.41
C ASP A 99 5.40 -7.23 -5.98
N ALA A 100 6.41 -8.05 -5.64
CA ALA A 100 6.59 -8.55 -4.27
C ALA A 100 6.74 -7.41 -3.25
N MET A 101 7.50 -6.36 -3.58
CA MET A 101 7.69 -5.19 -2.71
C MET A 101 6.40 -4.39 -2.54
N GLU A 102 5.66 -4.16 -3.64
CA GLU A 102 4.36 -3.49 -3.59
C GLU A 102 3.37 -4.27 -2.72
N TYR A 103 3.32 -5.60 -2.85
CA TYR A 103 2.44 -6.45 -2.05
C TYR A 103 2.86 -6.50 -0.57
N ALA A 104 4.17 -6.51 -0.28
CA ALA A 104 4.67 -6.43 1.08
C ALA A 104 4.28 -5.10 1.75
N ALA A 105 4.43 -3.98 1.04
CA ALA A 105 4.03 -2.66 1.53
C ALA A 105 2.52 -2.57 1.77
N GLU A 106 1.70 -3.09 0.85
CA GLU A 106 0.24 -3.13 1.00
C GLU A 106 -0.22 -4.01 2.16
N SER A 107 0.50 -5.11 2.44
CA SER A 107 0.14 -6.05 3.52
C SER A 107 0.20 -5.45 4.93
N ARG A 108 0.94 -4.35 5.12
CA ARG A 108 1.18 -3.69 6.42
C ARG A 108 1.77 -4.61 7.51
N SER A 109 2.31 -5.77 7.13
CA SER A 109 2.91 -6.73 8.07
C SER A 109 4.44 -6.55 8.12
N SER A 110 4.97 -6.14 9.28
CA SER A 110 6.42 -6.02 9.51
C SER A 110 7.13 -7.36 9.31
N GLU A 111 6.51 -8.45 9.76
CA GLU A 111 7.07 -9.81 9.66
C GLU A 111 7.32 -10.22 8.21
N LEU A 112 6.35 -10.00 7.32
CA LEU A 112 6.49 -10.33 5.89
C LEU A 112 7.52 -9.46 5.18
N ALA A 113 7.60 -8.18 5.55
CA ALA A 113 8.59 -7.27 5.00
C ALA A 113 10.02 -7.67 5.41
N GLU A 114 10.22 -8.03 6.68
CA GLU A 114 11.51 -8.52 7.19
C GLU A 114 11.92 -9.85 6.53
N GLU A 115 10.98 -10.78 6.35
CA GLU A 115 11.25 -12.05 5.66
C GLU A 115 11.63 -11.84 4.18
N LEU A 116 10.96 -10.90 3.50
CA LEU A 116 11.29 -10.55 2.11
C LEU A 116 12.68 -9.91 2.01
N ILE A 117 13.04 -9.05 2.96
CA ILE A 117 14.37 -8.40 3.01
C ILE A 117 15.46 -9.42 3.31
N ALA A 118 15.23 -10.34 4.25
CA ALA A 118 16.16 -11.43 4.54
C ALA A 118 16.44 -12.27 3.28
N PHE A 119 15.40 -12.60 2.52
CA PHE A 119 15.52 -13.29 1.25
C PHE A 119 16.38 -12.54 0.22
N PHE A 120 16.21 -11.21 0.07
CA PHE A 120 17.05 -10.41 -0.84
C PHE A 120 18.53 -10.40 -0.46
N LEU A 121 18.83 -10.48 0.84
CA LEU A 121 20.21 -10.54 1.34
C LEU A 121 20.85 -11.90 1.04
N GLU A 122 20.11 -12.99 1.19
CA GLU A 122 20.56 -14.35 0.87
C GLU A 122 20.88 -14.50 -0.63
N GLU A 123 20.01 -13.98 -1.50
CA GLU A 123 20.20 -13.96 -2.96
C GLU A 123 21.24 -12.93 -3.43
N ARG A 124 21.80 -12.10 -2.53
CA ARG A 124 22.75 -11.01 -2.81
C ARG A 124 22.23 -9.95 -3.81
N LEU A 125 20.93 -9.68 -3.79
CA LEU A 125 20.30 -8.66 -4.64
C LEU A 125 20.24 -7.31 -3.90
N TYR A 126 21.36 -6.59 -3.91
CA TYR A 126 21.51 -5.33 -3.15
C TYR A 126 20.65 -4.18 -3.68
N GLU A 127 20.37 -4.14 -4.98
CA GLU A 127 19.48 -3.14 -5.58
C GLU A 127 18.02 -3.34 -5.15
N CYS A 128 17.59 -4.61 -5.10
CA CYS A 128 16.26 -4.97 -4.62
C CYS A 128 16.12 -4.68 -3.12
N PHE A 129 17.18 -4.91 -2.35
CA PHE A 129 17.22 -4.54 -0.94
C PHE A 129 16.97 -3.04 -0.75
N ALA A 130 17.69 -2.17 -1.46
CA ALA A 130 17.50 -0.72 -1.35
C ALA A 130 16.09 -0.27 -1.76
N ALA A 131 15.53 -0.85 -2.83
CA ALA A 131 14.16 -0.58 -3.26
C ALA A 131 13.12 -1.05 -2.23
N ALA A 132 13.30 -2.22 -1.62
CA ALA A 132 12.42 -2.75 -0.60
C ALA A 132 12.38 -1.86 0.66
N LEU A 133 13.52 -1.30 1.07
CA LEU A 133 13.59 -0.34 2.18
C LEU A 133 12.77 0.93 1.92
N TYR A 134 12.72 1.38 0.65
CA TYR A 134 11.93 2.54 0.28
C TYR A 134 10.43 2.24 0.29
N HIS A 135 10.01 1.13 -0.31
CA HIS A 135 8.59 0.75 -0.36
C HIS A 135 8.01 0.42 1.01
N CYS A 136 8.79 -0.18 1.90
CA CYS A 136 8.35 -0.59 3.23
C CYS A 136 8.76 0.39 4.35
N TYR A 137 9.00 1.67 4.04
CA TYR A 137 9.53 2.66 4.99
C TYR A 137 8.78 2.71 6.34
N ASP A 138 7.44 2.67 6.31
CA ASP A 138 6.61 2.80 7.51
C ASP A 138 6.55 1.53 8.37
N LEU A 139 6.85 0.36 7.77
CA LEU A 139 6.70 -0.93 8.43
C LEU A 139 8.00 -1.37 9.11
N LEU A 140 9.14 -0.90 8.61
CA LEU A 140 10.44 -1.46 8.97
C LEU A 140 11.03 -0.85 10.23
N HIS A 141 11.61 -1.72 11.05
CA HIS A 141 12.36 -1.32 12.23
C HIS A 141 13.80 -0.95 11.86
N PRO A 142 14.24 0.32 12.06
CA PRO A 142 15.57 0.75 11.63
C PRO A 142 16.72 -0.02 12.29
N HIS A 143 16.53 -0.50 13.51
CA HIS A 143 17.55 -1.28 14.22
C HIS A 143 17.81 -2.65 13.57
N VAL A 144 16.76 -3.36 13.16
CA VAL A 144 16.88 -4.66 12.47
C VAL A 144 17.56 -4.50 11.13
N ILE A 145 17.15 -3.49 10.35
CA ILE A 145 17.75 -3.21 9.04
C ILE A 145 19.23 -2.88 9.16
N LEU A 146 19.63 -2.09 10.17
CA LEU A 146 21.03 -1.75 10.39
C LEU A 146 21.86 -2.97 10.77
N GLU A 147 21.33 -3.85 11.63
CA GLU A 147 21.99 -5.10 12.01
C GLU A 147 22.19 -5.99 10.78
N LEU A 148 21.15 -6.18 9.96
CA LEU A 148 21.22 -6.98 8.73
C LEU A 148 22.19 -6.39 7.70
N ALA A 149 22.18 -5.07 7.51
CA ALA A 149 23.07 -4.39 6.59
C ALA A 149 24.54 -4.48 7.04
N TRP A 150 24.79 -4.37 8.35
CA TRP A 150 26.13 -4.46 8.92
C TRP A 150 26.70 -5.88 8.83
N LYS A 151 25.90 -6.91 9.18
CA LYS A 151 26.31 -8.32 9.04
C LYS A 151 26.71 -8.68 7.61
N ASN A 152 25.99 -8.15 6.63
CA ASN A 152 26.23 -8.43 5.21
C ASN A 152 27.22 -7.46 4.53
N LYS A 153 27.79 -6.48 5.25
CA LYS A 153 28.70 -5.46 4.73
C LYS A 153 28.13 -4.60 3.58
N ILE A 154 26.81 -4.36 3.59
CA ILE A 154 26.10 -3.59 2.55
C ILE A 154 25.52 -2.28 3.09
N THR A 155 26.15 -1.72 4.12
CA THR A 155 25.70 -0.51 4.79
C THR A 155 25.47 0.64 3.83
N ASP A 156 26.28 0.75 2.78
CA ASP A 156 26.22 1.83 1.78
C ASP A 156 24.86 1.89 1.06
N TYR A 157 24.24 0.73 0.79
CA TYR A 157 22.91 0.64 0.18
C TYR A 157 21.78 0.98 1.16
N ALA A 158 22.00 0.78 2.47
CA ALA A 158 21.03 1.12 3.52
C ALA A 158 21.11 2.60 3.95
N MET A 159 22.21 3.29 3.63
CA MET A 159 22.44 4.66 4.09
C MET A 159 21.35 5.67 3.70
N PRO A 160 20.80 5.69 2.46
CA PRO A 160 19.73 6.63 2.11
C PRO A 160 18.50 6.50 3.01
N TYR A 161 18.10 5.26 3.31
CA TYR A 161 17.01 4.97 4.25
C TYR A 161 17.35 5.46 5.66
N MET A 162 18.56 5.18 6.15
CA MET A 162 18.99 5.63 7.47
C MET A 162 18.99 7.15 7.60
N VAL A 163 19.47 7.87 6.60
CA VAL A 163 19.45 9.35 6.59
C VAL A 163 18.01 9.88 6.68
N GLN A 164 17.07 9.28 5.95
CA GLN A 164 15.66 9.66 6.01
C GLN A 164 15.07 9.41 7.41
N VAL A 165 15.32 8.24 7.99
CA VAL A 165 14.89 7.89 9.34
C VAL A 165 15.45 8.87 10.38
N PHE A 166 16.75 9.18 10.32
CA PHE A 166 17.38 10.14 11.24
C PHE A 166 16.83 11.56 11.08
N ARG A 167 16.57 12.00 9.85
CA ARG A 167 15.92 13.30 9.58
C ARG A 167 14.55 13.37 10.23
N ASP A 168 13.73 12.33 10.07
CA ASP A 168 12.38 12.30 10.65
C ASP A 168 12.41 12.23 12.17
N PHE A 169 13.37 11.52 12.76
CA PHE A 169 13.60 11.55 14.20
C PHE A 169 14.00 12.96 14.67
N GLN A 170 14.94 13.63 13.99
CA GLN A 170 15.35 14.98 14.34
C GLN A 170 14.20 15.98 14.23
N ILE A 171 13.36 15.88 13.20
CA ILE A 171 12.18 16.72 13.03
C ILE A 171 11.17 16.47 14.16
N ARG A 172 10.86 15.20 14.48
CA ARG A 172 9.95 14.85 15.58
C ARG A 172 10.45 15.37 16.93
N VAL A 173 11.74 15.23 17.21
CA VAL A 173 12.37 15.76 18.42
C VAL A 173 12.32 17.29 18.46
N SER A 174 12.59 17.95 17.33
CA SER A 174 12.53 19.41 17.22
C SER A 174 11.11 19.93 17.43
N TYR A 175 10.11 19.26 16.85
CA TYR A 175 8.70 19.57 17.06
C TYR A 175 8.34 19.46 18.55
N PHE A 176 8.70 18.36 19.21
CA PHE A 176 8.42 18.19 20.64
C PHE A 176 9.15 19.22 21.52
N ARG A 177 10.38 19.61 21.16
CA ARG A 177 11.12 20.66 21.89
C ARG A 177 10.55 22.06 21.68
N LEU A 178 10.03 22.37 20.50
CA LEU A 178 9.51 23.69 20.16
C LEU A 178 8.02 23.86 20.49
N ALA A 179 7.24 22.77 20.56
CA ALA A 179 5.81 22.84 20.86
C ALA A 179 5.50 23.57 22.18
N PRO A 180 6.22 23.33 23.31
CA PRO A 180 5.98 24.07 24.55
C PRO A 180 6.21 25.58 24.39
N PHE A 181 7.24 25.97 23.63
CA PHE A 181 7.61 27.36 23.40
C PHE A 181 6.58 28.09 22.53
N VAL A 182 6.13 27.47 21.44
CA VAL A 182 5.11 28.06 20.56
C VAL A 182 3.76 28.14 21.27
N VAL A 183 3.39 27.10 22.02
CA VAL A 183 2.12 27.07 22.79
C VAL A 183 2.13 28.14 23.89
N THR A 184 3.20 28.28 24.68
CA THR A 184 3.28 29.35 25.69
C THR A 184 3.25 30.75 25.08
N THR A 185 3.91 30.95 23.94
CA THR A 185 3.89 32.25 23.24
C THR A 185 2.49 32.58 22.72
N LEU A 186 1.76 31.60 22.15
CA LEU A 186 0.39 31.79 21.69
C LEU A 186 -0.58 32.04 22.85
N ILE A 187 -0.43 31.33 23.98
CA ILE A 187 -1.22 31.56 25.20
C ILE A 187 -1.01 32.99 25.70
N LEU A 188 0.24 33.45 25.79
CA LEU A 188 0.56 34.83 26.17
C LEU A 188 -0.03 35.86 25.18
N GLN A 189 -0.04 35.56 23.89
CA GLN A 189 -0.63 36.43 22.87
C GLN A 189 -2.16 36.52 23.02
N LEU A 190 -2.83 35.40 23.31
CA LEU A 190 -4.26 35.33 23.58
C LEU A 190 -4.63 36.08 24.86
N GLU A 191 -3.90 35.86 25.95
CA GLU A 191 -4.12 36.61 27.21
C GLU A 191 -3.96 38.12 27.02
N ARG A 192 -3.01 38.56 26.19
CA ARG A 192 -2.82 39.98 25.87
C ARG A 192 -3.98 40.56 25.06
N LEU A 193 -4.52 39.79 24.10
CA LEU A 193 -5.68 40.18 23.31
C LEU A 193 -6.95 40.29 24.18
N GLU A 194 -7.18 39.31 25.05
CA GLU A 194 -8.32 39.32 25.97
C GLU A 194 -8.27 40.53 26.92
N ARG A 195 -7.09 40.88 27.45
CA ARG A 195 -6.92 42.09 28.28
C ARG A 195 -7.19 43.37 27.49
N ALA A 196 -6.68 43.48 26.27
CA ALA A 196 -6.92 44.65 25.42
C ALA A 196 -8.40 44.80 25.00
N GLU A 197 -9.12 43.70 24.80
CA GLU A 197 -10.56 43.73 24.53
C GLU A 197 -11.38 44.12 25.77
N ALA A 198 -10.94 43.75 26.98
CA ALA A 198 -11.58 44.16 28.23
C ALA A 198 -11.43 45.68 28.44
N GLU A 199 -10.23 46.22 28.25
CA GLU A 199 -9.95 47.67 28.35
C GLU A 199 -10.83 48.47 27.37
N ARG A 200 -10.94 48.02 26.10
CA ARG A 200 -11.82 48.67 25.10
C ARG A 200 -13.30 48.62 25.48
N LYS A 201 -13.76 47.55 26.14
CA LYS A 201 -15.15 47.42 26.60
C LYS A 201 -15.44 48.36 27.78
N ASP A 202 -14.46 48.56 28.67
CA ASP A 202 -14.60 49.48 29.80
C ASP A 202 -14.56 50.94 29.33
N GLU A 203 -13.68 51.30 28.39
CA GLU A 203 -13.68 52.63 27.74
C GLU A 203 -15.02 52.93 27.03
N GLN A 204 -15.61 51.94 26.34
CA GLN A 204 -16.92 52.08 25.71
C GLN A 204 -18.06 52.27 26.72
N ARG A 205 -17.99 51.60 27.88
CA ARG A 205 -18.97 51.77 28.98
C ARG A 205 -18.87 53.16 29.60
N GLU A 206 -17.65 53.67 29.82
CA GLU A 206 -17.42 55.00 30.35
C GLU A 206 -17.91 56.10 29.38
N GLN A 207 -17.66 55.95 28.07
CA GLN A 207 -18.17 56.87 27.05
C GLN A 207 -19.71 56.84 26.94
N GLN A 208 -20.34 55.67 27.10
CA GLN A 208 -21.80 55.56 27.13
C GLN A 208 -22.41 56.22 28.38
N GLN A 209 -21.73 56.12 29.53
CA GLN A 209 -22.17 56.80 30.76
C GLN A 209 -22.01 58.32 30.67
N GLN A 210 -20.95 58.83 30.04
CA GLN A 210 -20.77 60.27 29.83
C GLN A 210 -21.78 60.84 28.83
N ASN A 211 -22.05 60.16 27.71
CA ASN A 211 -23.01 60.62 26.71
C ASN A 211 -24.47 60.59 27.22
N GLY A 212 -24.79 59.71 28.17
CA GLY A 212 -26.11 59.66 28.83
C GLY A 212 -26.34 60.74 29.89
N MET A 213 -25.28 61.41 30.37
CA MET A 213 -25.38 62.56 31.30
C MET A 213 -25.47 63.92 30.58
N THR A 214 -25.18 63.97 29.28
CA THR A 214 -25.23 65.19 28.46
C THR A 214 -26.48 65.29 27.56
N SER A 215 -27.49 64.44 27.75
CA SER A 215 -28.82 64.55 27.11
C SER A 215 -29.90 64.92 28.11
#